data_AF-A0A9D5Q4C9-F1
#
_entry.id   AF-A0A9D5Q4C9-F1
#
_cell.length_a   1.000
_cell.length_b   1.000
_cell.length_c   1.000
_cell.angle_alpha   90.00
_cell.angle_beta   90.00
_cell.angle_gamma   90.00
#
_symmetry.space_group_name_H-M   'P 1'
#
loop_
_entity.id
_entity.type
_entity.pdbx_description
1 polymer ?
#
loop_
_entity_poly.entity_id
_entity_poly.type
_entity_poly.pdbx_seq_one_letter_code
_entity_poly.pdbx_strand_id
1 'polypeptide(L)'
;MRNARLPHAVLLLMMLLSMVVEGKAEDGTAQPLEDRTQQIEQLAEEADAYFQQQEFLASYELYRSILLLDPTHELAQERIYEIADIYKTLAEMAKQDQNPEQSDILYHHYRDIVRDMLGLMTTRLKETLKIYNKLKLDATTEDQERIVVLADIIDILRDLKTLYEDFPRENAETAQIVKKISATITKYEEELARYQP
;
A
#
# COMPACT_ATOMS: atom_id res chain seq x y z
N MET A 1 2.23 34.25 -24.63
CA MET A 1 2.18 32.78 -24.52
C MET A 1 3.26 32.34 -23.56
N ARG A 2 2.91 32.00 -22.31
CA ARG A 2 3.88 31.55 -21.30
C ARG A 2 4.04 30.04 -21.44
N ASN A 3 5.25 29.58 -21.76
CA ASN A 3 5.62 28.16 -21.68
C ASN A 3 5.56 27.74 -20.21
N ALA A 4 4.55 26.95 -19.84
CA ALA A 4 4.54 26.24 -18.58
C ALA A 4 5.61 25.14 -18.66
N ARG A 5 6.74 25.34 -17.97
CA ARG A 5 7.68 24.25 -17.71
C ARG A 5 7.00 23.30 -16.74
N LEU A 6 6.88 22.03 -17.13
CA LEU A 6 6.44 20.97 -16.22
C LEU A 6 7.40 20.90 -15.02
N PRO A 7 6.91 20.68 -13.78
CA PRO A 7 7.75 20.44 -12.63
C PRO A 7 8.73 19.28 -12.90
N HIS A 8 9.95 19.38 -12.39
CA HIS A 8 10.98 18.36 -12.63
C HIS A 8 10.53 16.96 -12.20
N ALA A 9 9.75 16.88 -11.12
CA ALA A 9 9.11 15.67 -10.62
C ALA A 9 8.14 15.02 -11.64
N VAL A 10 7.39 15.82 -12.41
CA VAL A 10 6.50 15.30 -13.47
C VAL A 10 7.31 14.74 -14.64
N LEU A 11 8.47 15.34 -14.93
CA LEU A 11 9.39 14.82 -15.95
C LEU A 11 10.04 13.50 -15.49
N LEU A 12 10.39 13.40 -14.21
CA LEU A 12 10.98 12.20 -13.61
C LEU A 12 9.96 11.05 -13.54
N LEU A 13 8.71 11.35 -13.14
CA LEU A 13 7.59 10.42 -13.12
C LEU A 13 7.25 9.93 -14.55
N MET A 14 7.30 10.81 -15.55
CA MET A 14 7.11 10.42 -16.95
C MET A 14 8.27 9.56 -17.49
N MET A 15 9.52 9.79 -17.07
CA MET A 15 10.64 8.91 -17.42
C MET A 15 10.51 7.52 -16.77
N LEU A 16 10.08 7.46 -15.51
CA LEU A 16 9.87 6.19 -14.80
C LEU A 16 8.70 5.40 -15.40
N LEU A 17 7.61 6.07 -15.78
CA LEU A 17 6.49 5.44 -16.51
C LEU A 17 6.89 4.95 -17.90
N SER A 18 7.76 5.66 -18.62
CA SER A 18 8.30 5.20 -19.91
C SER A 18 9.18 3.95 -19.77
N MET A 19 9.94 3.82 -18.67
CA MET A 19 10.75 2.62 -18.42
C MET A 19 9.91 1.36 -18.09
N VAL A 20 8.72 1.53 -17.54
CA VAL A 20 7.80 0.41 -17.23
C VAL A 20 7.07 -0.11 -18.49
N VAL A 21 6.89 0.72 -19.51
CA VAL A 21 6.16 0.36 -20.74
C VAL A 21 7.06 -0.34 -21.77
N GLU A 22 8.37 -0.12 -21.74
CA GLU A 22 9.33 -0.74 -22.65
C GLU A 22 9.83 -2.10 -22.12
N GLY A 23 8.91 -3.07 -22.06
CA GLY A 23 9.15 -4.45 -21.62
C GLY A 23 10.36 -5.14 -22.26
N LYS A 24 11.55 -4.86 -21.71
CA LYS A 24 12.76 -5.68 -21.79
C LYS A 24 13.09 -6.13 -20.39
N ALA A 25 12.68 -7.36 -20.10
CA ALA A 25 13.23 -8.13 -19.00
C ALA A 25 14.70 -8.42 -19.31
N GLU A 26 15.60 -7.55 -18.84
CA GLU A 26 17.02 -7.89 -18.71
C GLU A 26 17.39 -7.85 -17.22
N ASP A 27 17.68 -9.06 -16.73
CA ASP A 27 18.67 -9.42 -15.72
C ASP A 27 19.06 -8.34 -14.68
N GLY A 28 18.40 -8.38 -13.53
CA GLY A 28 19.10 -8.67 -12.28
C GLY A 28 20.23 -7.73 -11.82
N THR A 29 20.27 -6.45 -12.19
CA THR A 29 21.07 -5.49 -11.41
C THR A 29 20.21 -4.96 -10.27
N ALA A 30 20.27 -5.62 -9.12
CA ALA A 30 19.86 -4.99 -7.88
C ALA A 30 20.61 -3.64 -7.78
N GLN A 31 19.89 -2.52 -7.82
CA GLN A 31 20.48 -1.24 -7.46
C GLN A 31 21.14 -1.41 -6.08
N PRO A 32 22.35 -0.87 -5.87
CA PRO A 32 23.01 -0.95 -4.57
C PRO A 32 22.03 -0.55 -3.46
N LEU A 33 21.95 -1.35 -2.39
CA LEU A 33 21.00 -1.12 -1.29
C LEU A 33 21.10 0.31 -0.74
N GLU A 34 22.29 0.88 -0.75
CA GLU A 34 22.59 2.24 -0.32
C GLU A 34 21.95 3.31 -1.22
N ASP A 35 21.90 3.11 -2.54
CA ASP A 35 21.25 4.01 -3.48
C ASP A 35 19.72 3.98 -3.33
N ARG A 36 19.16 2.80 -3.04
CA ARG A 36 17.70 2.63 -2.83
C ARG A 36 17.25 3.29 -1.54
N THR A 37 18.01 3.17 -0.46
CA THR A 37 17.69 3.83 0.82
C THR A 37 17.72 5.35 0.67
N GLN A 38 18.76 5.91 0.04
CA GLN A 38 18.82 7.36 -0.21
C GLN A 38 17.67 7.85 -1.09
N GLN A 39 17.28 7.06 -2.10
CA GLN A 39 16.14 7.38 -2.95
C GLN A 39 14.83 7.41 -2.15
N ILE A 40 14.60 6.44 -1.26
CA ILE A 40 13.42 6.41 -0.40
C ILE A 40 13.38 7.61 0.54
N GLU A 41 14.52 7.96 1.16
CA GLU A 41 14.62 9.13 2.05
C GLU A 41 14.28 10.43 1.31
N GLN A 42 14.83 10.64 0.11
CA GLN A 42 14.53 11.82 -0.71
C GLN A 42 13.06 11.90 -1.10
N LEU A 43 12.47 10.77 -1.51
CA LEU A 43 11.05 10.71 -1.83
C LEU A 43 10.19 11.00 -0.60
N ALA A 44 10.59 10.53 0.58
CA ALA A 44 9.85 10.74 1.83
C ALA A 44 9.86 12.22 2.24
N GLU A 45 11.02 12.88 2.18
CA GLU A 45 11.14 14.31 2.46
C GLU A 45 10.28 15.16 1.52
N GLU A 46 10.29 14.84 0.21
CA GLU A 46 9.47 15.55 -0.77
C GLU A 46 7.98 15.27 -0.56
N ALA A 47 7.60 14.02 -0.28
CA ALA A 47 6.22 13.63 0.00
C ALA A 47 5.65 14.35 1.22
N ASP A 48 6.44 14.45 2.30
CA ASP A 48 6.08 15.21 3.51
C ASP A 48 5.96 16.70 3.23
N ALA A 49 6.84 17.28 2.41
CA ALA A 49 6.74 18.69 2.04
C ALA A 49 5.44 18.98 1.28
N TYR A 50 5.04 18.11 0.34
CA TYR A 50 3.75 18.22 -0.34
C TYR A 50 2.56 18.00 0.61
N PHE A 51 2.69 17.04 1.53
CA PHE A 51 1.67 16.77 2.55
C PHE A 51 1.40 18.01 3.41
N GLN A 52 2.46 18.66 3.92
CA GLN A 52 2.37 19.87 4.74
C GLN A 52 1.76 21.06 3.98
N GLN A 53 1.94 21.11 2.66
CA GLN A 53 1.34 22.10 1.78
C GLN A 53 -0.11 21.75 1.38
N GLN A 54 -0.66 20.65 1.88
CA GLN A 54 -1.99 20.12 1.55
C GLN A 54 -2.12 19.73 0.06
N GLU A 55 -1.01 19.50 -0.62
CA GLU A 55 -0.97 18.98 -1.99
C GLU A 55 -1.05 17.44 -1.96
N PHE A 56 -2.17 16.94 -1.43
CA PHE A 56 -2.33 15.53 -1.06
C PHE A 56 -2.17 14.55 -2.23
N LEU A 57 -2.56 14.93 -3.45
CA LEU A 57 -2.37 14.07 -4.62
C LEU A 57 -0.89 13.90 -4.96
N ALA A 58 -0.11 14.99 -4.92
CA ALA A 58 1.33 14.93 -5.18
C ALA A 58 2.04 14.13 -4.08
N SER A 59 1.67 14.36 -2.82
CA SER A 59 2.15 13.59 -1.68
C SER A 59 1.85 12.10 -1.81
N TYR A 60 0.61 11.75 -2.20
CA TYR A 60 0.19 10.37 -2.43
C TYR A 60 1.05 9.67 -3.49
N GLU A 61 1.31 10.30 -4.64
CA GLU A 61 2.09 9.66 -5.71
C GLU A 61 3.55 9.39 -5.28
N LEU A 62 4.13 10.25 -4.44
CA LEU A 62 5.47 10.04 -3.90
C LEU A 62 5.50 8.92 -2.86
N TYR A 63 4.54 8.90 -1.92
CA TYR A 63 4.43 7.79 -0.97
C TYR A 63 4.15 6.45 -1.67
N ARG A 64 3.31 6.46 -2.71
CA ARG A 64 3.06 5.29 -3.55
C ARG A 64 4.34 4.82 -4.25
N SER A 65 5.17 5.76 -4.72
CA SER A 65 6.48 5.44 -5.30
C SER A 65 7.42 4.81 -4.27
N ILE A 66 7.41 5.29 -3.03
CA ILE A 66 8.13 4.65 -1.92
C ILE A 66 7.64 3.21 -1.75
N LEU A 67 6.34 2.94 -1.77
CA LEU A 67 5.82 1.57 -1.60
C LEU A 67 6.10 0.64 -2.79
N LEU A 68 6.40 1.16 -3.98
CA LEU A 68 6.94 0.37 -5.09
C LEU A 68 8.39 -0.03 -4.83
N LEU A 69 9.16 0.86 -4.18
CA LEU A 69 10.55 0.62 -3.78
C LEU A 69 10.67 -0.11 -2.45
N ASP A 70 9.71 -0.05 -1.55
CA ASP A 70 9.70 -0.78 -0.29
C ASP A 70 8.25 -0.96 0.13
N PRO A 71 7.64 -2.10 -0.24
CA PRO A 71 6.26 -2.40 0.10
C PRO A 71 6.00 -2.45 1.62
N THR A 72 7.04 -2.52 2.45
CA THR A 72 6.97 -2.61 3.91
C THR A 72 7.23 -1.28 4.62
N HIS A 73 7.44 -0.20 3.87
CA HIS A 73 7.76 1.11 4.46
C HIS A 73 6.59 1.70 5.25
N GLU A 74 6.63 1.53 6.58
CA GLU A 74 5.53 1.86 7.52
C GLU A 74 5.01 3.29 7.35
N LEU A 75 5.91 4.29 7.41
CA LEU A 75 5.52 5.70 7.30
C LEU A 75 4.78 6.02 6.00
N ALA A 76 5.16 5.36 4.89
CA ALA A 76 4.52 5.63 3.61
C ALA A 76 3.12 5.01 3.56
N GLN A 77 2.93 3.84 4.17
CA GLN A 77 1.59 3.25 4.33
C GLN A 77 0.72 4.15 5.20
N GLU A 78 1.19 4.54 6.38
CA GLU A 78 0.47 5.42 7.32
C GLU A 78 0.02 6.72 6.65
N ARG A 79 0.90 7.36 5.89
CA ARG A 79 0.59 8.61 5.19
C ARG A 79 -0.43 8.45 4.08
N ILE A 80 -0.38 7.34 3.33
CA ILE A 80 -1.40 7.06 2.31
C ILE A 80 -2.78 6.83 2.97
N TYR A 81 -2.82 6.15 4.12
CA TYR A 81 -4.06 6.01 4.90
C TYR A 81 -4.61 7.36 5.36
N GLU A 82 -3.75 8.23 5.89
CA GLU A 82 -4.13 9.58 6.31
C GLU A 82 -4.67 10.40 5.14
N ILE A 83 -4.01 10.36 3.98
CA ILE A 83 -4.47 11.05 2.77
C ILE A 83 -5.84 10.51 2.31
N ALA A 84 -6.05 9.19 2.37
CA ALA A 84 -7.34 8.60 2.03
C ALA A 84 -8.46 9.12 2.94
N ASP A 85 -8.22 9.17 4.25
CA ASP A 85 -9.20 9.68 5.24
C ASP A 85 -9.50 11.16 5.05
N ILE A 86 -8.49 11.97 4.70
CA ILE A 86 -8.66 13.38 4.33
C ILE A 86 -9.58 13.51 3.12
N TYR A 87 -9.35 12.76 2.04
CA TYR A 87 -10.20 12.81 0.85
C TYR A 87 -11.64 12.39 1.15
N LYS A 88 -11.85 11.37 1.98
CA LYS A 88 -13.18 10.95 2.43
C LYS A 88 -13.88 12.06 3.20
N THR A 89 -13.20 12.63 4.19
CA THR A 89 -13.75 13.71 5.03
C THR A 89 -14.12 14.93 4.18
N LEU A 90 -13.24 15.34 3.26
CA LEU A 90 -13.53 16.44 2.34
C LEU A 90 -14.73 16.13 1.43
N ALA A 91 -14.86 14.88 0.97
CA ALA A 91 -16.00 14.47 0.13
C ALA A 91 -17.32 14.57 0.91
N GLU A 92 -17.33 14.10 2.17
CA GLU A 92 -18.48 14.18 3.06
C GLU A 92 -18.89 15.63 3.35
N MET A 93 -17.91 16.52 3.58
CA MET A 93 -18.16 17.95 3.76
C MET A 93 -18.75 18.58 2.49
N ALA A 94 -18.17 18.32 1.32
CA ALA A 94 -18.68 18.84 0.04
C ALA A 94 -20.12 18.38 -0.24
N LYS A 95 -20.46 17.14 0.15
CA LYS A 95 -21.83 16.62 0.06
C LYS A 95 -22.79 17.37 0.99
N GLN A 96 -22.38 17.68 2.21
CA GLN A 96 -23.17 18.47 3.17
C GLN A 96 -23.39 19.90 2.67
N ASP A 97 -22.38 20.49 2.03
CA ASP A 97 -22.42 21.83 1.44
C ASP A 97 -23.19 21.87 0.10
N GLN A 98 -23.89 20.79 -0.27
CA GLN A 98 -24.67 20.66 -1.51
C GLN A 98 -23.83 20.87 -2.77
N ASN A 99 -22.54 20.50 -2.73
CA ASN A 99 -21.65 20.49 -3.87
C ASN A 99 -21.34 19.03 -4.30
N PRO A 100 -22.29 18.36 -5.00
CA PRO A 100 -22.16 16.94 -5.34
C PRO A 100 -21.02 16.66 -6.33
N GLU A 101 -20.71 17.59 -7.24
CA GLU A 101 -19.60 17.43 -8.19
C GLU A 101 -18.26 17.33 -7.47
N GLN A 102 -18.01 18.24 -6.51
CA GLN A 102 -16.80 18.22 -5.71
C GLN A 102 -16.72 16.96 -4.83
N SER A 103 -17.85 16.58 -4.20
CA SER A 103 -17.95 15.34 -3.43
C SER A 103 -17.57 14.11 -4.28
N ASP A 104 -18.07 14.01 -5.51
CA ASP A 104 -17.80 12.88 -6.39
C ASP A 104 -16.33 12.79 -6.81
N ILE A 105 -15.69 13.93 -7.10
CA ILE A 105 -14.25 14.00 -7.40
C ILE A 105 -13.42 13.50 -6.21
N LEU A 106 -13.74 13.96 -4.99
CA LEU A 106 -13.01 13.59 -3.79
C LEU A 106 -13.21 12.11 -3.43
N TYR A 107 -14.43 11.58 -3.56
CA TYR A 107 -14.69 10.15 -3.43
C TYR A 107 -14.01 9.32 -4.52
N HIS A 108 -13.75 9.88 -5.70
CA HIS A 108 -12.97 9.18 -6.72
C HIS A 108 -11.52 9.02 -6.28
N HIS A 109 -10.86 10.09 -5.85
CA HIS A 109 -9.48 10.02 -5.32
C HIS A 109 -9.37 9.03 -4.17
N TYR A 110 -10.27 9.14 -3.20
CA TYR A 110 -10.35 8.21 -2.08
C TYR A 110 -10.44 6.73 -2.52
N ARG A 111 -11.38 6.41 -3.43
CA ARG A 111 -11.56 5.03 -3.92
C ARG A 111 -10.34 4.52 -4.68
N ASP A 112 -9.66 5.39 -5.40
CA ASP A 112 -8.47 5.04 -6.17
C ASP A 112 -7.31 4.68 -5.25
N ILE A 113 -7.10 5.47 -4.19
CA ILE A 113 -6.10 5.19 -3.16
C ILE A 113 -6.39 3.87 -2.45
N VAL A 114 -7.62 3.65 -2.00
CA VAL A 114 -8.02 2.39 -1.33
C VAL A 114 -7.82 1.18 -2.23
N ARG A 115 -8.16 1.30 -3.51
CA ARG A 115 -7.99 0.24 -4.51
C ARG A 115 -6.52 -0.14 -4.67
N ASP A 116 -5.65 0.87 -4.74
CA ASP A 116 -4.21 0.67 -4.86
C ASP A 116 -3.63 -0.02 -3.61
N MET A 117 -4.02 0.43 -2.41
CA MET A 117 -3.63 -0.20 -1.14
C MET A 117 -4.06 -1.67 -1.06
N LEU A 118 -5.32 -1.96 -1.43
CA LEU A 118 -5.82 -3.34 -1.50
C LEU A 118 -5.00 -4.21 -2.45
N GLY A 119 -4.63 -3.66 -3.62
CA GLY A 119 -3.80 -4.36 -4.60
C GLY A 119 -2.39 -4.67 -4.08
N LEU A 120 -1.76 -3.71 -3.42
CA LEU A 120 -0.44 -3.86 -2.82
C LEU A 120 -0.46 -4.93 -1.72
N MET A 121 -1.39 -4.83 -0.77
CA MET A 121 -1.48 -5.78 0.35
C MET A 121 -1.84 -7.19 -0.10
N THR A 122 -2.72 -7.33 -1.09
CA THR A 122 -3.04 -8.63 -1.68
C THR A 122 -1.81 -9.29 -2.31
N THR A 123 -0.98 -8.49 -3.00
CA THR A 123 0.27 -8.96 -3.60
C THR A 123 1.26 -9.39 -2.53
N ARG A 124 1.46 -8.56 -1.50
CA ARG A 124 2.34 -8.87 -0.36
C ARG A 124 1.89 -10.14 0.36
N LEU A 125 0.60 -10.30 0.63
CA LEU A 125 0.04 -11.51 1.25
C LEU A 125 0.35 -12.75 0.42
N LYS A 126 0.15 -12.68 -0.90
CA LYS A 126 0.38 -13.82 -1.80
C LYS A 126 1.84 -14.27 -1.80
N GLU A 127 2.78 -13.33 -1.87
CA GLU A 127 4.21 -13.67 -1.84
C GLU A 127 4.63 -14.19 -0.46
N THR A 128 4.12 -13.61 0.62
CA THR A 128 4.43 -14.06 2.00
C THR A 128 3.88 -15.48 2.24
N LEU A 129 2.66 -15.77 1.77
CA LEU A 129 2.08 -17.13 1.82
C LEU A 129 2.90 -18.15 1.02
N LYS A 130 3.48 -17.75 -0.11
CA LYS A 130 4.35 -18.62 -0.92
C LYS A 130 5.62 -18.98 -0.14
N ILE A 131 6.24 -18.01 0.54
CA ILE A 131 7.39 -18.23 1.41
C ILE A 131 6.99 -19.18 2.55
N TYR A 132 5.89 -18.89 3.24
CA TYR A 132 5.41 -19.72 4.35
C TYR A 132 5.19 -21.18 3.95
N ASN A 133 4.51 -21.41 2.82
CA ASN A 133 4.24 -22.76 2.33
C ASN A 133 5.53 -23.52 2.01
N LYS A 134 6.58 -22.84 1.54
CA LYS A 134 7.90 -23.45 1.33
C LYS A 134 8.54 -23.85 2.66
N LEU A 135 8.58 -22.94 3.63
CA LEU A 135 9.14 -23.17 4.97
C LEU A 135 8.41 -24.27 5.75
N LYS A 136 7.09 -24.39 5.53
CA LYS A 136 6.26 -25.42 6.16
C LYS A 136 6.55 -26.83 5.64
N LEU A 137 6.97 -26.96 4.38
CA LEU A 137 7.30 -28.26 3.76
C LEU A 137 8.74 -28.69 4.03
N ASP A 138 9.62 -27.74 4.36
CA ASP A 138 11.01 -28.02 4.66
C ASP A 138 11.16 -28.45 6.13
N ALA A 139 11.45 -29.74 6.34
CA ALA A 139 11.64 -30.32 7.67
C ALA A 139 12.89 -29.82 8.40
N THR A 140 13.80 -29.13 7.70
CA THR A 140 15.06 -28.60 8.26
C THR A 140 14.96 -27.14 8.69
N THR A 141 13.91 -26.43 8.27
CA THR A 141 13.66 -25.04 8.65
C THR A 141 13.42 -24.93 10.16
N GLU A 142 14.11 -23.96 10.78
CA GLU A 142 13.91 -23.60 12.18
C GLU A 142 12.52 -23.00 12.40
N ASP A 143 11.89 -23.36 13.52
CA ASP A 143 10.55 -22.85 13.85
C ASP A 143 10.53 -21.32 13.96
N GLN A 144 11.66 -20.70 14.31
CA GLN A 144 11.81 -19.25 14.35
C GLN A 144 11.54 -18.57 13.00
N GLU A 145 12.00 -19.15 11.88
CA GLU A 145 11.73 -18.60 10.55
C GLU A 145 10.24 -18.68 10.21
N ARG A 146 9.58 -19.77 10.60
CA ARG A 146 8.13 -19.95 10.40
C ARG A 146 7.32 -18.97 11.23
N ILE A 147 7.74 -18.72 12.48
CA ILE A 147 7.12 -17.77 13.40
C ILE A 147 7.12 -16.37 12.79
N VAL A 148 8.27 -15.91 12.28
CA VAL A 148 8.40 -14.57 11.70
C VAL A 148 7.47 -14.42 10.49
N VAL A 149 7.50 -15.36 9.55
CA VAL A 149 6.65 -15.28 8.35
C VAL A 149 5.16 -15.41 8.68
N LEU A 150 4.79 -16.20 9.68
CA LEU A 150 3.40 -16.28 10.15
C LEU A 150 2.92 -14.98 10.78
N ALA A 151 3.75 -14.33 11.60
CA ALA A 151 3.43 -13.04 12.18
C ALA A 151 3.17 -11.99 11.08
N ASP A 152 4.05 -11.93 10.07
CA ASP A 152 3.88 -11.05 8.91
C ASP A 152 2.56 -11.31 8.16
N ILE A 153 2.20 -12.59 7.95
CA ILE A 153 0.92 -12.95 7.31
C ILE A 153 -0.26 -12.43 8.12
N ILE A 154 -0.22 -12.62 9.44
CA ILE A 154 -1.28 -12.19 10.35
C ILE A 154 -1.45 -10.68 10.29
N ASP A 155 -0.35 -9.92 10.30
CA ASP A 155 -0.40 -8.46 10.27
C ASP A 155 -0.93 -7.95 8.92
N ILE A 156 -0.49 -8.51 7.79
CA ILE A 156 -1.06 -8.16 6.46
C ILE A 156 -2.56 -8.47 6.40
N LEU A 157 -3.00 -9.58 7.00
CA LEU A 157 -4.42 -9.93 7.05
C LEU A 157 -5.21 -8.96 7.93
N ARG A 158 -4.65 -8.48 9.04
CA ARG A 158 -5.27 -7.45 9.89
C ARG A 158 -5.41 -6.14 9.13
N ASP A 159 -4.38 -5.71 8.41
CA ASP A 159 -4.45 -4.49 7.61
C ASP A 159 -5.50 -4.60 6.47
N LEU A 160 -5.52 -5.74 5.77
CA LEU A 160 -6.56 -6.02 4.77
C LEU A 160 -7.95 -6.00 5.39
N LYS A 161 -8.12 -6.56 6.60
CA LYS A 161 -9.40 -6.52 7.32
C LYS A 161 -9.83 -5.09 7.57
N THR A 162 -8.94 -4.26 8.11
CA THR A 162 -9.18 -2.82 8.37
C THR A 162 -9.59 -2.11 7.09
N LEU A 163 -8.86 -2.32 5.98
CA LEU A 163 -9.23 -1.79 4.67
C LEU A 163 -10.66 -2.20 4.27
N TYR A 164 -11.05 -3.47 4.40
CA TYR A 164 -12.40 -3.88 4.05
C TYR A 164 -13.49 -3.36 5.00
N GLU A 165 -13.17 -3.15 6.28
CA GLU A 165 -14.09 -2.62 7.30
C GLU A 165 -14.32 -1.12 7.16
N ASP A 166 -13.26 -0.36 6.94
CA ASP A 166 -13.30 1.10 6.76
C ASP A 166 -13.79 1.49 5.36
N PHE A 167 -13.62 0.59 4.39
CA PHE A 167 -14.01 0.76 3.00
C PHE A 167 -15.02 -0.30 2.53
N PRO A 168 -16.20 -0.40 3.18
CA PRO A 168 -17.20 -1.36 2.79
C PRO A 168 -17.68 -1.01 1.38
N ARG A 169 -17.47 -1.91 0.42
CA ARG A 169 -18.24 -1.83 -0.82
C ARG A 169 -19.70 -2.01 -0.43
N GLU A 170 -20.63 -1.30 -1.09
CA GLU A 170 -22.07 -1.35 -0.83
C GLU A 170 -22.71 -2.71 -1.20
N ASN A 171 -22.05 -3.83 -0.87
CA ASN A 171 -22.51 -5.16 -1.16
C ASN A 171 -22.29 -6.09 0.05
N ALA A 172 -23.17 -7.09 0.16
CA ALA A 172 -23.09 -8.13 1.19
C ALA A 172 -21.78 -8.95 1.12
N GLU A 173 -21.02 -8.82 0.03
CA GLU A 173 -19.76 -9.49 -0.21
C GLU A 173 -18.65 -9.00 0.72
N THR A 174 -18.60 -7.69 1.04
CA THR A 174 -17.57 -7.13 1.94
C THR A 174 -17.63 -7.75 3.33
N ALA A 175 -18.83 -7.87 3.92
CA ALA A 175 -19.00 -8.51 5.23
C ALA A 175 -18.58 -9.99 5.22
N GLN A 176 -18.80 -10.69 4.10
CA GLN A 176 -18.35 -12.06 3.93
C GLN A 176 -16.82 -12.15 3.81
N ILE A 177 -16.19 -11.19 3.12
CA ILE A 177 -14.73 -11.11 3.01
C ILE A 177 -14.11 -10.85 4.38
N VAL A 178 -14.58 -9.84 5.13
CA VAL A 178 -14.12 -9.55 6.50
C VAL A 178 -14.23 -10.79 7.39
N LYS A 179 -15.37 -11.48 7.36
CA LYS A 179 -15.56 -12.72 8.12
C LYS A 179 -14.54 -13.82 7.74
N LYS A 180 -14.24 -13.98 6.45
CA LYS A 180 -13.25 -14.96 5.96
C LYS A 180 -11.83 -14.59 6.40
N ILE A 181 -11.49 -13.30 6.33
CA ILE A 181 -10.18 -12.79 6.78
C ILE A 181 -10.02 -13.06 8.29
N SER A 182 -11.00 -12.69 9.11
CA SER A 182 -10.98 -12.95 10.57
C SER A 182 -10.79 -14.42 10.90
N ALA A 183 -11.53 -15.32 10.23
CA ALA A 183 -11.38 -16.76 10.46
C ALA A 183 -9.98 -17.27 10.07
N THR A 184 -9.36 -16.67 9.05
CA THR A 184 -8.02 -17.02 8.58
C THR A 184 -6.96 -16.50 9.54
N ILE A 185 -7.13 -15.29 10.09
CA ILE A 185 -6.29 -14.74 11.16
C ILE A 185 -6.27 -15.70 12.35
N THR A 186 -7.44 -16.07 12.88
CA THR A 186 -7.54 -17.00 14.03
C THR A 186 -6.82 -18.31 13.76
N LYS A 187 -6.98 -18.88 12.55
CA LYS A 187 -6.28 -20.11 12.17
C LYS A 187 -4.75 -19.94 12.21
N TYR A 188 -4.22 -18.83 11.71
CA TYR A 188 -2.78 -18.59 11.73
C TYR A 188 -2.26 -18.23 13.12
N GLU A 189 -3.04 -17.56 13.95
CA GLU A 189 -2.71 -17.34 15.37
C GLU A 189 -2.62 -18.67 16.14
N GLU A 190 -3.55 -19.59 15.93
CA GLU A 190 -3.51 -20.94 16.50
C GLU A 190 -2.31 -21.76 16.00
N GLU A 191 -1.91 -21.56 14.75
CA GLU A 191 -0.74 -22.22 14.16
C GLU A 191 0.55 -21.63 14.72
N LEU A 192 0.65 -20.31 14.81
CA LEU A 192 1.77 -19.58 15.42
C LEU A 192 2.00 -20.01 16.87
N ALA A 193 0.93 -20.16 17.66
CA ALA A 193 0.99 -20.61 19.04
C ALA A 193 1.60 -22.03 19.21
N ARG A 194 1.63 -22.86 18.17
CA ARG A 194 2.25 -24.20 18.23
C ARG A 194 3.77 -24.15 18.09
N TYR A 195 4.29 -23.07 17.52
CA TYR A 195 5.73 -22.84 17.37
C TYR A 195 6.34 -22.11 18.55
N GLN A 196 5.53 -21.48 19.41
CA GLN A 196 5.96 -20.82 20.64
C GLN A 196 5.84 -21.80 21.82
N PRO A 197 6.96 -22.35 22.34
CA PRO A 197 6.96 -23.33 23.43
C PRO A 197 6.58 -22.74 24.80
#